data_AF-A0A2N5SCD4-F1
#
_entry.id   AF-A0A2N5SCD4-F1
#
_cell.length_a   1.000
_cell.length_b   1.000
_cell.length_c   1.000
_cell.angle_alpha   90.00
_cell.angle_beta   90.00
_cell.angle_gamma   90.00
#
_symmetry.space_group_name_H-M   'P 1'
#
loop_
_entity.id
_entity.type
_entity.pdbx_description
1 polymer ?
#
loop_
_entity_poly.entity_id
_entity_poly.type
_entity_poly.pdbx_seq_one_letter_code
_entity_poly.pdbx_strand_id
1 'polypeptide(L)'
;MTFGKQLYQHGATAKEIAYSRIELDGIRLLVYSAAHQIDLVKAKGAMKSIGMAKAQVPKVVDVIIDRAIQVHGGEGVSQDQPLAAMFAAVRTLRMADGPDEVHEAQVAQAELKRVPLLRQQAEARIQAEKALRVTYRIGGFKL
;
A
#
# COMPACT_ATOMS: atom_id res chain seq x y z
N MET A 1 -23.21 2.90 -23.00
CA MET A 1 -23.77 1.52 -23.08
C MET A 1 -23.06 0.79 -24.21
N THR A 2 -22.60 -0.45 -23.99
CA THR A 2 -21.93 -1.28 -25.01
C THR A 2 -22.49 -2.69 -24.94
N PHE A 3 -22.65 -3.36 -26.09
CA PHE A 3 -23.20 -4.72 -26.18
C PHE A 3 -24.52 -4.90 -25.38
N GLY A 4 -25.41 -3.90 -25.43
CA GLY A 4 -26.71 -3.94 -24.73
C GLY A 4 -26.64 -3.82 -23.20
N LYS A 5 -25.47 -3.52 -22.62
CA LYS A 5 -25.27 -3.40 -21.17
C LYS A 5 -24.58 -2.08 -20.81
N GLN A 6 -24.83 -1.62 -19.58
CA GLN A 6 -24.05 -0.54 -18.99
C GLN A 6 -22.64 -1.04 -18.68
N LEU A 7 -21.64 -0.14 -18.70
CA LEU A 7 -20.24 -0.55 -18.53
C LEU A 7 -20.00 -1.27 -17.20
N TYR A 8 -20.59 -0.79 -16.10
CA TYR A 8 -20.47 -1.43 -14.79
C TYR A 8 -21.06 -2.85 -14.71
N GLN A 9 -21.90 -3.25 -15.68
CA GLN A 9 -22.48 -4.60 -15.74
C GLN A 9 -21.53 -5.60 -16.42
N HIS A 10 -20.44 -5.13 -17.02
CA HIS A 10 -19.38 -5.99 -17.53
C HIS A 10 -18.43 -6.36 -16.39
N GLY A 11 -18.17 -7.65 -16.21
CA GLY A 11 -17.39 -8.16 -15.08
C GLY A 11 -15.99 -7.57 -14.98
N ALA A 12 -15.35 -7.24 -16.11
CA ALA A 12 -14.05 -6.58 -16.14
C ALA A 12 -14.11 -5.18 -15.49
N THR A 13 -15.08 -4.35 -15.87
CA THR A 13 -15.24 -3.00 -15.28
C THR A 13 -15.64 -3.07 -13.81
N ALA A 14 -16.56 -3.97 -13.44
CA ALA A 14 -16.95 -4.16 -12.04
C ALA A 14 -15.75 -4.57 -11.17
N LYS A 15 -14.88 -5.44 -11.69
CA LYS A 15 -13.64 -5.86 -11.03
C LYS A 15 -12.69 -4.68 -10.79
N GLU A 16 -12.45 -3.83 -11.80
CA GLU A 16 -11.57 -2.66 -11.65
C GLU A 16 -12.10 -1.62 -10.63
N ILE A 17 -13.43 -1.45 -10.56
CA ILE A 17 -14.07 -0.63 -9.51
C ILE A 17 -13.78 -1.21 -8.12
N ALA A 18 -13.90 -2.53 -7.97
CA ALA A 18 -13.63 -3.21 -6.70
C ALA A 18 -12.17 -3.05 -6.27
N TYR A 19 -11.20 -3.26 -7.18
CA TYR A 19 -9.78 -3.03 -6.87
C TYR A 19 -9.51 -1.60 -6.48
N SER A 20 -10.07 -0.63 -7.22
CA SER A 20 -9.89 0.78 -6.93
C SER A 20 -10.40 1.15 -5.53
N ARG A 21 -11.51 0.56 -5.09
CA ARG A 21 -12.03 0.75 -3.72
C ARG A 21 -11.09 0.16 -2.67
N ILE A 22 -10.68 -1.09 -2.84
CA ILE A 22 -9.80 -1.80 -1.90
C ILE A 22 -8.48 -1.05 -1.72
N GLU A 23 -7.86 -0.68 -2.84
CA GLU A 23 -6.59 0.03 -2.86
C GLU A 23 -6.73 1.43 -2.25
N LEU A 24 -7.78 2.18 -2.61
CA LEU A 24 -8.06 3.51 -2.05
C LEU A 24 -8.20 3.48 -0.52
N ASP A 25 -8.92 2.50 0.01
CA ASP A 25 -9.11 2.36 1.45
C ASP A 25 -7.78 1.97 2.12
N GLY A 26 -6.97 1.11 1.49
CA GLY A 26 -5.62 0.76 1.95
C GLY A 26 -4.69 1.97 2.05
N ILE A 27 -4.62 2.80 1.01
CA ILE A 27 -3.76 4.00 1.03
C ILE A 27 -4.31 5.09 1.96
N ARG A 28 -5.63 5.18 2.15
CA ARG A 28 -6.23 6.10 3.13
C ARG A 28 -5.81 5.73 4.55
N LEU A 29 -5.86 4.45 4.90
CA LEU A 29 -5.41 3.97 6.21
C LEU A 29 -3.90 4.17 6.40
N LEU A 30 -3.09 4.03 5.33
CA LEU A 30 -1.66 4.32 5.38
C LEU A 30 -1.38 5.79 5.72
N VAL A 31 -2.13 6.72 5.10
CA VAL A 31 -2.04 8.15 5.41
C VAL A 31 -2.47 8.44 6.86
N TYR A 32 -3.59 7.88 7.32
CA TYR A 32 -4.03 8.05 8.71
C TYR A 32 -3.04 7.47 9.72
N SER A 33 -2.42 6.33 9.41
CA SER A 33 -1.35 5.76 10.23
C SER A 33 -0.15 6.70 10.32
N ALA A 34 0.27 7.30 9.20
CA ALA A 34 1.36 8.29 9.19
C ALA A 34 1.01 9.55 9.99
N ALA A 35 -0.19 10.10 9.81
CA ALA A 35 -0.69 11.25 10.57
C ALA A 35 -0.71 10.95 12.07
N HIS A 36 -1.27 9.81 12.47
CA HIS A 36 -1.30 9.39 13.87
C HIS A 36 0.11 9.25 14.47
N GLN A 37 1.07 8.72 13.72
CA GLN A 37 2.47 8.65 14.18
C GLN A 37 3.08 10.05 14.33
N ILE A 38 2.77 11.00 13.45
CA ILE A 38 3.20 12.40 13.60
C ILE A 38 2.65 12.98 14.91
N ASP A 39 1.38 12.73 15.23
CA ASP A 39 0.78 13.23 16.48
C ASP A 39 1.48 12.68 17.72
N LEU A 40 1.90 11.40 17.68
CA LEU A 40 2.56 10.74 18.82
C LEU A 40 4.05 11.12 18.98
N VAL A 41 4.81 11.14 17.89
CA VAL A 41 6.29 11.22 17.95
C VAL A 41 6.88 12.39 17.16
N LYS A 42 6.04 13.29 16.66
CA LYS A 42 6.37 14.39 15.74
C LYS A 42 6.93 13.88 14.41
N ALA A 43 7.01 14.77 13.42
CA ALA A 43 7.43 14.41 12.06
C ALA A 43 8.78 13.67 12.01
N LYS A 44 9.78 14.12 12.78
CA LYS A 44 11.12 13.50 12.81
C LYS A 44 11.09 12.06 13.34
N GLY A 45 10.21 11.75 14.30
CA GLY A 45 10.02 10.39 14.80
C GLY A 45 9.20 9.50 13.86
N ALA A 46 8.33 10.11 13.05
CA ALA A 46 7.41 9.42 12.14
C ALA A 46 7.94 9.24 10.71
N MET A 47 9.22 9.56 10.44
CA MET A 47 9.81 9.56 9.09
C MET A 47 9.59 8.27 8.31
N LYS A 48 9.64 7.11 8.99
CA LYS A 48 9.34 5.82 8.36
C LYS A 48 7.90 5.77 7.82
N SER A 49 6.92 6.17 8.62
CA SER A 49 5.50 6.14 8.23
C SER A 49 5.19 7.17 7.14
N ILE A 50 5.81 8.36 7.22
CA ILE A 50 5.72 9.39 6.18
C ILE A 50 6.30 8.87 4.87
N GLY A 51 7.49 8.26 4.90
CA GLY A 51 8.15 7.69 3.72
C GLY A 51 7.32 6.57 3.08
N MET A 52 6.76 5.66 3.88
CA MET A 52 5.84 4.62 3.37
C MET A 52 4.64 5.22 2.64
N ALA A 53 3.97 6.21 3.23
CA ALA A 53 2.83 6.87 2.61
C ALA A 53 3.24 7.61 1.32
N LYS A 54 4.34 8.38 1.36
CA LYS A 54 4.83 9.17 0.23
C LYS A 54 5.24 8.31 -0.97
N ALA A 55 5.83 7.13 -0.74
CA ALA A 55 6.21 6.22 -1.81
C ALA A 55 5.00 5.47 -2.42
N GLN A 56 4.04 5.06 -1.58
CA GLN A 56 2.97 4.16 -2.01
C GLN A 56 1.74 4.89 -2.56
N VAL A 57 1.34 6.00 -1.94
CA VAL A 57 0.08 6.69 -2.27
C VAL A 57 0.04 7.13 -3.73
N PRO A 58 1.05 7.83 -4.28
CA PRO A 58 0.98 8.27 -5.67
C PRO A 58 0.88 7.10 -6.64
N LYS A 59 1.61 5.99 -6.42
CA LYS A 59 1.58 4.79 -7.29
C LYS A 59 0.18 4.19 -7.41
N VAL A 60 -0.52 4.08 -6.29
CA VAL A 60 -1.87 3.52 -6.26
C VAL A 60 -2.88 4.47 -6.91
N VAL A 61 -2.78 5.77 -6.61
CA VAL A 61 -3.68 6.76 -7.22
C VAL A 61 -3.47 6.83 -8.74
N ASP A 62 -2.24 6.72 -9.22
CA ASP A 62 -1.89 6.65 -10.65
C ASP A 62 -2.65 5.51 -11.35
N VAL A 63 -2.64 4.31 -10.76
CA VAL A 63 -3.36 3.13 -11.27
C VAL A 63 -4.89 3.33 -11.24
N ILE A 64 -5.43 3.95 -10.18
CA ILE A 64 -6.87 4.23 -10.09
C ILE A 64 -7.31 5.22 -11.17
N ILE A 65 -6.52 6.27 -11.42
CA ILE A 65 -6.79 7.25 -12.48
C ILE A 65 -6.69 6.57 -13.85
N ASP A 66 -5.69 5.73 -14.07
CA ASP A 66 -5.52 4.99 -15.33
C ASP A 66 -6.72 4.08 -15.64
N ARG A 67 -7.22 3.33 -14.64
CA ARG A 67 -8.48 2.57 -14.76
C ARG A 67 -9.66 3.47 -15.11
N ALA A 68 -9.75 4.67 -14.53
CA ALA A 68 -10.81 5.62 -14.85
C ALA A 68 -10.69 6.14 -16.28
N ILE A 69 -9.48 6.46 -16.76
CA ILE A 69 -9.20 6.82 -18.16
C ILE A 69 -9.70 5.70 -19.09
N GLN A 70 -9.32 4.45 -18.79
CA GLN A 70 -9.68 3.30 -19.59
C GLN A 70 -11.21 3.09 -19.70
N VAL A 71 -11.96 3.36 -18.63
CA VAL A 71 -13.44 3.29 -18.63
C VAL A 71 -14.07 4.39 -19.49
N HIS A 72 -13.45 5.57 -19.58
CA HIS A 72 -13.90 6.68 -20.43
C HIS A 72 -13.45 6.53 -21.90
N GLY A 73 -12.56 5.57 -22.21
CA GLY A 73 -12.05 5.37 -23.57
C GLY A 73 -11.29 6.60 -24.08
N GLY A 74 -11.51 6.99 -25.34
CA GLY A 74 -10.83 8.14 -25.94
C GLY A 74 -11.12 9.48 -25.24
N GLU A 75 -12.27 9.63 -24.61
CA GLU A 75 -12.62 10.82 -23.81
C GLU A 75 -11.76 10.92 -22.54
N GLY A 76 -11.30 9.79 -22.00
CA GLY A 76 -10.46 9.78 -20.79
C GLY A 76 -9.08 10.44 -20.99
N VAL A 77 -8.62 10.54 -22.24
CA VAL A 77 -7.37 11.24 -22.62
C VAL A 77 -7.63 12.58 -23.30
N SER A 78 -8.90 13.00 -23.43
CA SER A 78 -9.26 14.30 -23.98
C SER A 78 -9.29 15.38 -22.89
N GLN A 79 -9.52 16.62 -23.31
CA GLN A 79 -9.62 17.76 -22.40
C GLN A 79 -11.03 17.97 -21.84
N ASP A 80 -11.96 17.11 -22.25
CA ASP A 80 -13.34 17.11 -21.74
C ASP A 80 -13.41 16.47 -20.35
N GLN A 81 -12.40 15.67 -19.99
CA GLN A 81 -12.24 15.06 -18.68
C GLN A 81 -10.96 15.55 -17.99
N PRO A 82 -10.95 15.69 -16.66
CA PRO A 82 -9.74 16.09 -15.93
C PRO A 82 -8.70 14.95 -15.82
N LEU A 83 -9.03 13.75 -16.28
CA LEU A 83 -8.30 12.52 -15.97
C LEU A 83 -6.85 12.53 -16.47
N ALA A 84 -6.61 13.00 -17.70
CA ALA A 84 -5.25 13.11 -18.25
C ALA A 84 -4.38 14.09 -17.43
N ALA A 85 -4.95 15.22 -17.02
CA ALA A 85 -4.26 16.19 -16.17
C ALA A 85 -3.99 15.62 -14.76
N MET A 86 -4.97 14.90 -14.19
CA MET A 86 -4.80 14.22 -12.90
C MET A 86 -3.70 13.15 -12.95
N PHE A 87 -3.65 12.35 -14.01
CA PHE A 87 -2.62 11.34 -14.22
C PHE A 87 -1.23 11.99 -14.26
N ALA A 88 -1.06 13.02 -15.09
CA ALA A 88 0.21 13.76 -15.16
C ALA A 88 0.60 14.35 -13.79
N ALA A 89 -0.35 14.97 -13.09
CA ALA A 89 -0.12 15.55 -11.77
C ALA A 89 0.36 14.50 -10.76
N VAL A 90 -0.32 13.36 -10.65
CA VAL A 90 0.07 12.29 -9.72
C VAL A 90 1.42 11.68 -10.11
N ARG A 91 1.69 11.54 -11.41
CA ARG A 91 2.99 11.09 -11.90
C ARG A 91 4.14 12.01 -11.47
N THR A 92 3.90 13.32 -11.36
CA THR A 92 4.90 14.26 -10.83
C THR A 92 5.18 14.07 -9.34
N LEU A 93 4.17 13.67 -8.56
CA LEU A 93 4.32 13.42 -7.11
C LEU A 93 5.22 12.22 -6.79
N ARG A 94 5.49 11.36 -7.79
CA ARG A 94 6.48 10.27 -7.68
C ARG A 94 7.93 10.75 -7.79
N MET A 95 8.14 12.04 -8.07
CA MET A 95 9.45 12.67 -8.22
C MET A 95 9.61 13.85 -7.25
N ALA A 96 8.55 14.63 -7.06
CA ALA A 96 8.52 15.75 -6.12
C ALA A 96 8.72 15.26 -4.67
N ASP A 97 9.36 16.09 -3.84
CA ASP A 97 9.62 15.84 -2.40
C ASP A 97 10.33 14.51 -2.10
N GLY A 98 11.21 14.10 -3.03
CA GLY A 98 11.95 12.85 -2.98
C GLY A 98 11.29 11.78 -3.86
N PRO A 99 12.05 11.19 -4.80
CA PRO A 99 11.53 10.15 -5.66
C PRO A 99 11.25 8.87 -4.87
N ASP A 100 10.40 8.00 -5.43
CA ASP A 100 9.93 6.78 -4.79
C ASP A 100 11.08 5.95 -4.20
N GLU A 101 12.17 5.79 -4.96
CA GLU A 101 13.32 4.95 -4.60
C GLU A 101 14.05 5.45 -3.35
N VAL A 102 14.06 6.76 -3.13
CA VAL A 102 14.69 7.37 -1.95
C VAL A 102 13.89 7.03 -0.70
N HIS A 103 12.56 7.14 -0.78
CA HIS A 103 11.67 6.81 0.34
C HIS A 103 11.67 5.30 0.63
N GLU A 104 11.66 4.47 -0.42
CA GLU A 104 11.75 3.01 -0.30
C GLU A 104 13.07 2.57 0.35
N ALA A 105 14.20 3.15 -0.05
CA ALA A 105 15.49 2.87 0.56
C ALA A 105 15.52 3.24 2.05
N GLN A 106 14.93 4.38 2.43
CA GLN A 106 14.82 4.79 3.83
C GLN A 106 13.96 3.82 4.65
N VAL A 107 12.81 3.41 4.12
CA VAL A 107 11.93 2.43 4.76
C VAL A 107 12.65 1.08 4.92
N ALA A 108 13.33 0.61 3.86
CA ALA A 108 14.09 -0.63 3.89
C ALA A 108 15.18 -0.60 4.96
N GLN A 109 15.96 0.49 5.04
CA GLN A 109 16.97 0.66 6.09
C GLN A 109 16.35 0.64 7.50
N ALA A 110 15.20 1.30 7.69
CA ALA A 110 14.50 1.32 8.96
C ALA A 110 13.98 -0.09 9.36
N GLU A 111 13.50 -0.88 8.40
CA GLU A 111 13.07 -2.25 8.66
C GLU A 111 14.25 -3.19 8.94
N LEU A 112 15.34 -3.08 8.18
CA LEU A 112 16.53 -3.93 8.36
C LEU A 112 17.17 -3.75 9.73
N LYS A 113 17.13 -2.53 10.31
CA LYS A 113 17.57 -2.28 11.69
C LYS A 113 16.80 -3.08 12.74
N ARG A 114 15.59 -3.54 12.44
CA ARG A 114 14.77 -4.36 13.36
C ARG A 114 15.12 -5.84 13.31
N VAL A 115 15.85 -6.31 12.30
CA VAL A 115 16.14 -7.73 12.09
C VAL A 115 16.78 -8.41 13.32
N PRO A 116 17.78 -7.83 14.01
CA PRO A 116 18.35 -8.47 15.19
C PRO A 116 17.32 -8.69 16.30
N LEU A 117 16.47 -7.69 16.57
CA LEU A 117 15.39 -7.79 17.55
C LEU A 117 14.36 -8.84 17.15
N LEU A 118 13.95 -8.87 15.88
CA LEU A 118 12.97 -9.84 15.38
C LEU A 118 13.51 -11.27 15.46
N ARG A 119 14.80 -11.48 15.20
CA ARG A 119 15.46 -12.80 15.38
C ARG A 119 15.44 -13.23 16.83
N GLN A 120 15.82 -12.34 17.75
CA GLN A 120 15.78 -12.62 19.18
C GLN A 120 14.37 -12.99 19.64
N GLN A 121 13.34 -12.26 19.18
CA GLN A 121 11.94 -12.55 19.50
C GLN A 121 11.49 -13.91 18.92
N ALA A 122 11.89 -14.23 17.70
CA ALA A 122 11.59 -15.51 17.08
C ALA A 122 12.23 -16.68 17.84
N GLU A 123 13.52 -16.56 18.21
CA GLU A 123 14.22 -17.55 19.03
C GLU A 123 13.53 -17.73 20.38
N ALA A 124 13.18 -16.65 21.07
CA ALA A 124 12.45 -16.71 22.33
C ALA A 124 11.10 -17.42 22.20
N ARG A 125 10.34 -17.17 21.12
CA ARG A 125 9.07 -17.86 20.84
C ARG A 125 9.28 -19.35 20.61
N ILE A 126 10.31 -19.73 19.84
CA ILE A 126 10.66 -21.14 19.61
C ILE A 126 11.02 -21.83 20.93
N GLN A 127 11.79 -21.18 21.80
CA GLN A 127 12.14 -21.76 23.10
C GLN A 127 10.92 -21.89 24.02
N ALA A 128 10.04 -20.89 24.05
CA ALA A 128 8.80 -20.96 24.81
C ALA A 128 7.89 -22.09 24.31
N GLU A 129 7.75 -22.25 22.99
CA GLU A 129 6.98 -23.35 22.40
C GLU A 129 7.58 -24.72 22.75
N LYS A 130 8.91 -24.86 22.68
CA LYS A 130 9.61 -26.09 23.09
C LYS A 130 9.35 -26.41 24.57
N ALA A 131 9.43 -25.42 25.45
CA ALA A 131 9.16 -25.58 26.87
C ALA A 131 7.71 -26.05 27.10
N LEU A 132 6.73 -25.41 26.46
CA LEU A 132 5.31 -25.78 26.56
C LEU A 132 5.06 -27.22 26.07
N ARG A 133 5.67 -27.62 24.93
CA ARG A 133 5.54 -29.00 24.42
C ARG A 133 6.05 -30.04 25.43
N VAL A 134 7.15 -29.73 26.13
CA VAL A 134 7.67 -30.59 27.21
C VAL A 134 6.71 -30.59 28.40
N THR A 135 6.27 -29.43 28.89
CA THR A 135 5.36 -29.29 30.04
C THR A 135 4.05 -30.04 29.85
N TYR A 136 3.43 -29.90 28.67
CA TYR A 136 2.13 -30.51 28.38
C TYR A 136 2.24 -31.90 27.73
N ARG A 137 3.46 -32.45 27.61
CA ARG A 137 3.74 -33.75 26.96
C ARG A 137 3.07 -33.88 25.59
N ILE A 138 3.05 -32.79 24.82
CA ILE A 138 2.49 -32.77 23.47
C ILE A 138 3.51 -33.45 22.55
N GLY A 139 3.39 -34.77 22.43
CA GLY A 139 4.21 -35.61 21.57
C GLY A 139 3.49 -35.94 20.26
N GLY A 140 4.17 -35.69 19.14
CA GLY A 140 3.91 -36.40 17.88
C GLY A 140 2.89 -35.76 16.94
N PHE A 141 3.33 -34.78 16.15
CA PHE A 141 3.02 -34.79 14.72
C PHE A 141 4.31 -34.38 14.00
N LYS A 142 4.92 -35.35 13.31
CA LYS A 142 5.99 -35.06 12.36
C LYS A 142 5.33 -34.34 11.18
N LEU A 143 5.78 -33.13 10.86
CA LEU A 143 5.66 -32.60 9.49
C LEU A 143 6.61 -33.40 8.59
#